data_AF-A0A386RE93-F1
#
_entry.id   AF-A0A386RE93-F1
#
_cell.length_a   1.000
_cell.length_b   1.000
_cell.length_c   1.000
_cell.angle_alpha   90.00
_cell.angle_beta   90.00
_cell.angle_gamma   90.00
#
_symmetry.space_group_name_H-M   'P 1'
#
loop_
_entity.id
_entity.type
_entity.pdbx_description
1 polymer ?
#
loop_
_entity_poly.entity_id
_entity_poly.type
_entity_poly.pdbx_seq_one_letter_code
_entity_poly.pdbx_strand_id
1 'polypeptide(L)'
;MKPVEQLKSVLAERGYDVISEDGYKMLEKAKILTSVDQARVLAQLVKDIAETNYNAGYLKGSTEQAFEDGKKLGEILNKQNK
;
A
#
# COMPACT_ATOMS: atom_id res chain seq x y z
N MET A 1 -4.96 -25.05 -10.44
CA MET A 1 -4.04 -23.89 -10.42
C MET A 1 -3.14 -24.02 -9.20
N LYS A 2 -1.85 -23.70 -9.31
CA LYS A 2 -0.94 -23.75 -8.15
C LYS A 2 -1.32 -22.65 -7.15
N PRO A 3 -1.11 -22.84 -5.83
CA PRO A 3 -1.42 -21.82 -4.83
C PRO A 3 -0.78 -20.45 -5.10
N VAL A 4 0.47 -20.41 -5.56
CA VAL A 4 1.15 -19.14 -5.89
C VAL A 4 0.58 -18.46 -7.14
N GLU A 5 0.22 -19.23 -8.16
CA GLU A 5 -0.47 -18.71 -9.35
C GLU A 5 -1.84 -18.11 -8.98
N GLN A 6 -2.57 -18.77 -8.06
CA GLN A 6 -3.83 -18.23 -7.52
C GLN A 6 -3.62 -16.91 -6.79
N LEU A 7 -2.59 -16.81 -5.93
CA LEU A 7 -2.26 -15.57 -5.24
C LEU A 7 -2.00 -14.45 -6.23
N LYS A 8 -1.15 -14.70 -7.24
CA LYS A 8 -0.80 -13.73 -8.28
C LYS A 8 -2.03 -13.25 -9.04
N SER A 9 -2.90 -14.16 -9.47
CA SER A 9 -4.16 -13.83 -10.15
C SER A 9 -5.08 -12.96 -9.28
N VAL A 10 -5.28 -13.32 -8.00
CA VAL A 10 -6.17 -12.57 -7.11
C VAL A 10 -5.64 -11.17 -6.81
N LEU A 11 -4.33 -11.01 -6.63
CA LEU A 11 -3.73 -9.70 -6.38
C LEU A 11 -3.76 -8.81 -7.63
N ALA A 12 -3.49 -9.36 -8.81
CA ALA A 12 -3.56 -8.65 -10.07
C ALA A 12 -4.98 -8.17 -10.40
N GLU A 13 -5.99 -9.04 -10.26
CA GLU A 13 -7.42 -8.70 -10.49
C GLU A 13 -7.91 -7.56 -9.59
N ARG A 14 -7.34 -7.45 -8.39
CA ARG A 14 -7.73 -6.45 -7.41
C ARG A 14 -6.87 -5.19 -7.43
N GLY A 15 -5.82 -5.13 -8.27
CA GLY A 15 -4.91 -3.99 -8.34
C GLY A 15 -3.94 -3.87 -7.15
N TYR A 16 -3.70 -4.94 -6.41
CA TYR A 16 -2.79 -4.97 -5.26
C TYR A 16 -1.57 -5.89 -5.49
N ASP A 17 -1.16 -6.08 -6.75
CA ASP A 17 0.05 -6.85 -7.06
C ASP A 17 1.31 -6.05 -6.70
N VAL A 18 1.60 -6.03 -5.41
CA VAL A 18 2.73 -5.33 -4.80
C VAL A 18 3.87 -6.28 -4.43
N ILE A 19 3.71 -7.58 -4.71
CA ILE A 19 4.74 -8.60 -4.50
C ILE A 19 5.61 -8.68 -5.76
N SER A 20 6.93 -8.62 -5.60
CA SER A 20 7.85 -8.76 -6.73
C SER A 20 7.91 -10.22 -7.23
N GLU A 21 8.34 -10.42 -8.48
CA GLU A 21 8.57 -11.77 -9.04
C GLU A 21 9.50 -12.62 -8.17
N ASP A 22 10.54 -12.02 -7.58
CA ASP A 22 11.43 -12.76 -6.68
C ASP A 22 10.74 -13.14 -5.36
N GLY A 23 9.84 -12.29 -4.85
CA GLY A 23 8.98 -12.63 -3.72
C GLY A 23 8.09 -13.84 -4.02
N TYR A 24 7.49 -13.91 -5.20
CA TYR A 24 6.72 -15.07 -5.64
C TYR A 24 7.58 -16.35 -5.73
N LYS A 25 8.79 -16.26 -6.30
CA LYS A 25 9.73 -17.39 -6.34
C LYS A 25 10.12 -17.87 -4.93
N MET A 26 10.29 -16.95 -3.97
CA MET A 26 10.56 -17.29 -2.58
C MET A 26 9.40 -18.06 -1.95
N LEU A 27 8.15 -17.63 -2.19
CA LEU A 27 6.94 -18.32 -1.72
C LEU A 27 6.84 -19.74 -2.31
N GLU A 28 7.14 -19.91 -3.60
CA GLU A 28 7.18 -21.24 -4.25
C GLU A 28 8.27 -22.13 -3.66
N LYS A 29 9.50 -21.61 -3.55
CA LYS A 29 10.66 -22.37 -3.06
C LYS A 29 10.48 -22.81 -1.61
N ALA A 30 9.94 -21.93 -0.76
CA ALA A 30 9.72 -22.20 0.65
C ALA A 30 8.47 -23.06 0.91
N LYS A 31 7.61 -23.29 -0.11
CA LYS A 31 6.37 -24.07 0.00
C LYS A 31 5.45 -23.59 1.14
N ILE A 32 5.42 -22.27 1.36
CA ILE A 32 4.60 -21.66 2.43
C ILE A 32 3.10 -21.72 2.07
N LEU A 33 2.79 -21.64 0.76
CA LEU A 33 1.43 -21.77 0.24
C LEU A 33 1.24 -23.16 -0.36
N THR A 34 0.59 -24.03 0.39
CA THR A 34 0.26 -25.40 -0.01
C THR A 34 -1.20 -25.57 -0.40
N SER A 35 -2.06 -24.58 -0.12
CA SER A 35 -3.48 -24.60 -0.50
C SER A 35 -3.99 -23.29 -1.10
N VAL A 36 -5.11 -23.38 -1.82
CA VAL A 36 -5.82 -22.22 -2.38
C VAL A 36 -6.33 -21.29 -1.28
N ASP A 37 -6.79 -21.82 -0.15
CA ASP A 37 -7.30 -21.00 0.94
C ASP A 37 -6.18 -20.20 1.62
N GLN A 38 -4.98 -20.76 1.76
CA GLN A 38 -3.82 -20.00 2.22
C GLN A 38 -3.47 -18.86 1.24
N ALA A 39 -3.57 -19.10 -0.07
CA ALA A 39 -3.34 -18.06 -1.07
C ALA A 39 -4.38 -16.93 -0.94
N ARG A 40 -5.66 -17.25 -0.69
CA ARG A 40 -6.72 -16.26 -0.45
C ARG A 40 -6.49 -15.45 0.83
N VAL A 41 -6.10 -16.11 1.92
CA VAL A 41 -5.77 -15.44 3.19
C VAL A 41 -4.61 -14.47 2.98
N LEU A 42 -3.54 -14.91 2.33
CA LEU A 42 -2.39 -14.04 2.07
C LEU A 42 -2.75 -12.87 1.14
N ALA A 43 -3.57 -13.10 0.11
CA ALA A 43 -4.03 -12.04 -0.76
C ALA A 43 -4.82 -10.96 0.02
N GLN A 44 -5.63 -11.38 0.99
CA GLN A 44 -6.36 -10.45 1.85
C GLN A 44 -5.42 -9.64 2.75
N LEU A 45 -4.42 -10.27 3.37
CA LEU A 45 -3.43 -9.58 4.19
C LEU A 45 -2.61 -8.54 3.40
N VAL A 46 -2.20 -8.90 2.18
CA VAL A 46 -1.47 -7.98 1.29
C VAL A 46 -2.33 -6.77 0.93
N LYS A 47 -3.61 -6.99 0.62
CA LYS A 47 -4.58 -5.91 0.39
C LYS A 47 -4.66 -4.98 1.61
N ASP A 48 -4.88 -5.53 2.80
CA ASP A 48 -5.07 -4.74 4.02
C ASP A 48 -3.85 -3.86 4.33
N ILE A 49 -2.64 -4.41 4.11
CA ILE A 49 -1.38 -3.66 4.25
C ILE A 49 -1.26 -2.56 3.18
N ALA A 50 -1.57 -2.87 1.92
CA ALA A 50 -1.50 -1.91 0.83
C ALA A 50 -2.45 -0.72 1.04
N GLU A 51 -3.69 -0.99 1.47
CA GLU A 51 -4.69 0.05 1.78
C GLU A 51 -4.27 0.89 3.00
N THR A 52 -3.73 0.25 4.04
CA THR A 52 -3.22 0.96 5.22
C THR A 52 -2.08 1.91 4.84
N ASN A 53 -1.14 1.46 4.02
CA ASN A 53 -0.01 2.27 3.56
C ASN A 53 -0.47 3.42 2.65
N TYR A 54 -1.41 3.17 1.74
CA TYR A 54 -1.97 4.21 0.88
C TYR A 54 -2.66 5.30 1.73
N ASN A 55 -3.49 4.91 2.69
CA ASN A 55 -4.22 5.84 3.56
C ASN A 55 -3.27 6.63 4.46
N ALA A 56 -2.24 5.99 5.02
CA ALA A 56 -1.22 6.68 5.83
C ALA A 56 -0.43 7.71 4.99
N GLY A 57 -0.05 7.35 3.76
CA GLY A 57 0.62 8.26 2.83
C GLY A 57 -0.24 9.45 2.44
N TYR A 58 -1.52 9.22 2.10
CA TYR A 58 -2.48 10.27 1.76
C TYR A 58 -2.69 11.25 2.92
N LEU A 59 -2.91 10.71 4.14
CA LEU A 59 -3.07 11.53 5.34
C LEU A 59 -1.81 12.37 5.60
N LYS A 60 -0.61 11.76 5.54
CA LYS A 60 0.65 12.47 5.74
C LYS A 60 0.83 13.60 4.72
N GLY A 61 0.61 13.33 3.44
CA GLY A 61 0.71 14.35 2.39
C GLY A 61 -0.28 15.51 2.60
N SER A 62 -1.53 15.19 2.98
CA SER A 62 -2.54 16.21 3.28
C SER A 62 -2.14 17.08 4.49
N THR A 63 -1.52 16.48 5.52
CA THR A 63 -1.07 17.23 6.70
C THR A 63 0.14 18.11 6.43
N GLU A 64 1.09 17.64 5.61
CA GLU A 64 2.24 18.46 5.18
C GLU A 64 1.77 19.66 4.35
N GLN A 65 0.83 19.46 3.43
CA GLN A 65 0.28 20.55 2.63
C GLN A 65 -0.48 21.58 3.48
N ALA A 66 -1.33 21.13 4.41
CA ALA A 66 -2.03 22.03 5.33
C ALA A 66 -1.08 22.85 6.20
N PHE A 67 0.05 22.25 6.63
CA PHE A 67 1.09 22.96 7.39
C PHE A 67 1.77 24.05 6.55
N GLU A 68 2.18 23.74 5.32
CA GLU A 68 2.81 24.70 4.41
C GLU A 68 1.88 25.85 4.04
N ASP A 69 0.60 25.59 3.83
CA ASP A 69 -0.40 26.62 3.55
C ASP A 69 -0.63 27.53 4.77
N GLY A 70 -0.69 26.97 5.98
CA GLY A 70 -0.77 27.73 7.22
C GLY A 70 0.45 28.64 7.44
N LYS A 71 1.65 28.16 7.12
CA LYS A 71 2.88 28.94 7.18
C LYS A 71 2.84 30.13 6.22
N LYS A 72 2.47 29.90 4.95
CA LYS A 72 2.33 30.98 3.94
C LYS A 72 1.31 32.03 4.37
N LEU A 73 0.17 31.60 4.93
CA LEU A 73 -0.85 32.52 5.43
C LEU A 73 -0.31 33.39 6.56
N GLY A 74 0.43 32.81 7.51
CA GLY A 74 1.09 33.55 8.58
C GLY A 74 2.08 34.60 8.06
N GLU A 75 2.87 34.27 7.04
CA GLU A 75 3.79 35.22 6.39
C GLU A 75 3.05 36.37 5.71
N ILE A 76 1.92 36.11 5.04
CA ILE A 76 1.09 37.13 4.40
C ILE A 76 0.52 38.09 5.45
N LEU A 77 -0.05 37.57 6.53
CA LEU A 77 -0.62 38.39 7.61
C LEU A 77 0.43 39.26 8.30
N ASN A 78 1.65 38.74 8.51
CA ASN A 78 2.75 39.48 9.11
C ASN A 78 3.25 40.63 8.20
N LYS A 79 3.15 40.47 6.86
CA LYS A 79 3.49 41.53 5.90
C LYS A 79 2.40 42.60 5.78
N GLN A 80 1.14 42.27 6.05
CA GLN A 80 0.03 43.23 6.02
C GLN A 80 -0.07 44.11 7.28
N ASN A 81 0.52 43.66 8.39
CA ASN A 81 0.55 44.40 9.67
C ASN A 81 1.82 45.26 9.86
N LYS A 82 2.62 45.46 8.82
CA LYS A 82 3.79 46.36 8.77
C LYS A 82 3.59 47.42 7.71
#